data_AF-A0A9Q0U810-F1
#
_entry.id   AF-A0A9Q0U810-F1
#
_cell.length_a   1.000
_cell.length_b   1.000
_cell.length_c   1.000
_cell.angle_alpha   90.00
_cell.angle_beta   90.00
_cell.angle_gamma   90.00
#
_symmetry.space_group_name_H-M   'P 1'
#
loop_
_entity.id
_entity.type
_entity.pdbx_description
1 polymer ?
#
loop_
_entity_poly.entity_id
_entity_poly.type
_entity_poly.pdbx_seq_one_letter_code
_entity_poly.pdbx_strand_id
1 'polypeptide(L)'
;MNVNSIPLQSDLEILEDLHMDAFRFSINWARLLPSGNISQVNPYGIDFYNKPLPCFEGTLHRFRAFFVTIFHWDSPQALEDKYEGFLNDQIVNDFRDFADLCFREFGDRVKYWITLNEPQKFSSAGYDSGDFAPGRSSEWVNETYCKKGNSSTEPYIVAHHLLFSHAAAVNTYKEKYQASQNGKIGITLNTPCSNSTDDHDAAKRSLDFTLGWYVFLQNTS
;
A
#
# COMPACT_ATOMS: atom_id res chain seq x y z
N MET A 1 33.09 -3.67 -4.79
CA MET A 1 31.74 -3.74 -4.19
C MET A 1 31.37 -5.21 -4.10
N ASN A 2 31.10 -5.69 -2.88
CA ASN A 2 30.88 -7.11 -2.64
C ASN A 2 29.48 -7.50 -3.14
N VAL A 3 29.39 -8.41 -4.11
CA VAL A 3 28.15 -8.78 -4.81
C VAL A 3 27.20 -9.63 -3.93
N ASN A 4 27.59 -9.87 -2.67
CA ASN A 4 26.90 -10.76 -1.73
C ASN A 4 26.13 -10.04 -0.62
N SER A 5 26.21 -8.71 -0.49
CA SER A 5 25.35 -7.96 0.43
C SER A 5 24.08 -7.56 -0.31
N ILE A 6 22.97 -8.26 -0.04
CA ILE A 6 21.64 -7.77 -0.43
C ILE A 6 21.44 -6.44 0.32
N PRO A 7 21.07 -5.33 -0.35
CA PRO A 7 20.94 -4.01 0.30
C PRO A 7 20.09 -4.03 1.59
N LEU A 8 19.07 -4.88 1.59
CA LEU A 8 18.18 -5.08 2.72
C LEU A 8 18.86 -5.72 3.94
N GLN A 9 19.90 -6.55 3.78
CA GLN A 9 20.62 -7.14 4.90
C GLN A 9 21.41 -6.08 5.68
N SER A 10 22.09 -5.18 4.98
CA SER A 10 22.83 -4.07 5.62
C SER A 10 21.89 -3.08 6.32
N ASP A 11 20.70 -2.83 5.76
CA ASP A 11 19.71 -1.96 6.40
C ASP A 11 19.23 -2.54 7.75
N LEU A 12 19.11 -3.86 7.83
CA LEU A 12 18.69 -4.55 9.06
C LEU A 12 19.76 -4.54 10.14
N GLU A 13 21.03 -4.68 9.76
CA GLU A 13 22.16 -4.55 10.68
C GLU A 13 22.17 -3.14 11.32
N ILE A 14 21.95 -2.09 10.50
CA ILE A 14 21.85 -0.71 11.00
C ILE A 14 20.67 -0.53 11.97
N LEU A 15 19.50 -1.10 11.65
CA LEU A 15 18.33 -0.96 12.51
C LEU A 15 18.49 -1.73 13.83
N GLU A 16 19.26 -2.83 13.83
CA GLU A 16 19.63 -3.55 15.05
C GLU A 16 20.58 -2.73 15.94
N ASP A 17 21.58 -2.10 15.32
CA ASP A 17 22.50 -1.18 16.00
C ASP A 17 21.76 0.01 16.62
N LEU A 18 20.69 0.49 15.96
CA LEU A 18 19.79 1.52 16.47
C LEU A 18 18.78 1.02 17.51
N HIS A 19 18.79 -0.27 17.84
CA HIS A 19 17.92 -0.91 18.81
C HIS A 19 16.42 -0.75 18.52
N MET A 20 16.04 -0.78 17.24
CA MET A 20 14.65 -0.73 16.82
C MET A 20 13.92 -2.05 17.12
N ASP A 21 12.70 -1.98 17.67
CA ASP A 21 11.88 -3.17 17.95
C ASP A 21 11.17 -3.73 16.71
N ALA A 22 10.93 -2.89 15.70
CA ALA A 22 10.12 -3.23 14.54
C ALA A 22 10.65 -2.60 13.26
N PHE A 23 10.39 -3.28 12.14
CA PHE A 23 10.71 -2.77 10.81
C PHE A 23 9.49 -2.81 9.90
N ARG A 24 9.21 -1.68 9.25
CA ARG A 24 8.12 -1.54 8.27
C ARG A 24 8.70 -1.36 6.87
N PHE A 25 8.26 -2.19 5.94
CA PHE A 25 8.63 -2.09 4.53
C PHE A 25 7.43 -2.41 3.63
N SER A 26 7.55 -2.16 2.32
CA SER A 26 6.54 -2.53 1.33
C SER A 26 7.04 -3.60 0.36
N ILE A 27 6.10 -4.38 -0.17
CA ILE A 27 6.34 -5.30 -1.27
C ILE A 27 6.02 -4.57 -2.57
N ASN A 28 6.92 -4.69 -3.55
CA ASN A 28 6.72 -4.06 -4.84
C ASN A 28 5.80 -4.92 -5.73
N TRP A 29 4.62 -4.42 -6.09
CA TRP A 29 3.63 -5.18 -6.86
C TRP A 29 4.19 -5.62 -8.22
N ALA A 30 4.75 -4.69 -8.99
CA ALA A 30 5.32 -4.99 -10.32
C ALA A 30 6.51 -5.97 -10.25
N ARG A 31 7.23 -6.03 -9.12
CA ARG A 31 8.32 -7.00 -8.91
C ARG A 31 7.81 -8.42 -8.80
N LEU A 32 6.69 -8.64 -8.12
CA LEU A 32 6.07 -9.96 -7.95
C LEU A 32 5.24 -10.34 -9.18
N LEU A 33 4.47 -9.38 -9.71
CA LEU A 33 3.57 -9.55 -10.84
C LEU A 33 3.89 -8.49 -11.90
N PRO A 34 4.85 -8.75 -12.82
CA PRO A 34 5.24 -7.77 -13.84
C PRO A 34 4.11 -7.32 -14.77
N SER A 35 3.16 -8.21 -15.07
CA SER A 35 1.95 -7.90 -15.82
C SER A 35 0.80 -7.34 -14.95
N GLY A 36 1.05 -7.20 -13.66
CA GLY A 36 0.13 -6.74 -12.62
C GLY A 36 -0.91 -7.76 -12.13
N ASN A 37 -1.18 -8.82 -12.91
CA ASN A 37 -2.13 -9.87 -12.54
C ASN A 37 -1.41 -11.21 -12.30
N ILE A 38 -2.12 -12.17 -11.69
CA ILE A 38 -1.57 -13.45 -11.24
C ILE A 38 -1.12 -14.39 -12.37
N SER A 39 -1.40 -14.07 -13.64
CA SER A 39 -1.02 -14.93 -14.77
C SER A 39 0.49 -15.15 -14.90
N GLN A 40 1.30 -14.20 -14.40
CA GLN A 40 2.75 -14.27 -14.46
C GLN A 40 3.36 -13.85 -13.13
N VAL A 41 3.64 -14.83 -12.28
CA VAL A 41 4.40 -14.64 -11.04
C VAL A 41 5.89 -14.66 -11.35
N ASN A 42 6.62 -13.68 -10.83
CA ASN A 42 8.08 -13.62 -10.92
C ASN A 42 8.73 -14.30 -9.70
N PRO A 43 9.27 -15.52 -9.82
CA PRO A 43 9.87 -16.24 -8.70
C PRO A 43 11.09 -15.49 -8.12
N TYR A 44 11.86 -14.77 -8.95
CA TYR A 44 12.98 -13.97 -8.46
C TYR A 44 12.52 -12.80 -7.58
N GLY A 45 11.33 -12.26 -7.84
CA GLY A 45 10.70 -11.24 -7.01
C GLY A 45 10.31 -11.80 -5.64
N ILE A 46 9.75 -13.01 -5.62
CA ILE A 46 9.45 -13.73 -4.37
C ILE A 46 10.74 -14.00 -3.60
N ASP A 47 11.76 -14.56 -4.24
CA ASP A 47 13.07 -14.85 -3.64
C ASP A 47 13.75 -13.61 -3.05
N PHE A 48 13.57 -12.45 -3.68
CA PHE A 48 14.11 -11.20 -3.15
C PHE A 48 13.56 -10.88 -1.75
N TYR A 49 12.26 -11.08 -1.52
CA TYR A 49 11.65 -10.89 -0.19
C TYR A 49 11.82 -12.13 0.69
N ASN A 50 11.92 -13.33 0.11
CA ASN A 50 12.15 -14.58 0.84
C ASN A 50 13.58 -14.79 1.31
N LYS A 51 14.58 -14.02 0.87
CA LYS A 51 15.95 -14.07 1.39
C LYS A 51 16.16 -13.32 2.72
N PRO A 52 15.64 -12.10 2.91
CA PRO A 52 15.69 -11.41 4.20
C PRO A 52 14.72 -12.05 5.22
N LEU A 53 13.58 -12.58 4.76
CA LEU A 53 12.53 -13.11 5.64
C LEU A 53 13.00 -14.26 6.58
N PRO A 54 13.84 -15.22 6.15
CA PRO A 54 14.43 -16.26 6.98
C PRO A 54 15.51 -15.76 7.95
N CYS A 55 16.29 -14.74 7.58
CA CYS A 55 17.24 -14.10 8.51
C CYS A 55 16.53 -13.43 9.70
N PHE A 56 15.23 -13.14 9.56
CA PHE A 56 14.40 -12.62 10.64
C PHE A 56 14.03 -13.64 11.72
N GLU A 57 14.06 -14.94 11.42
CA GLU A 57 13.72 -15.98 12.42
C GLU A 57 14.93 -16.48 13.21
N GLY A 58 16.17 -16.24 12.75
CA GLY A 58 17.34 -16.93 13.29
C GLY A 58 18.60 -16.11 13.57
N THR A 59 18.81 -14.95 12.95
CA THR A 59 20.10 -14.20 13.07
C THR A 59 19.96 -12.78 13.60
N LEU A 60 18.75 -12.22 13.65
CA LEU A 60 18.45 -10.91 14.23
C LEU A 60 17.59 -11.08 15.49
N HIS A 61 18.19 -11.54 16.59
CA HIS A 61 17.49 -11.88 17.84
C HIS A 61 16.72 -10.72 18.51
N ARG A 62 16.70 -9.52 17.92
CA ARG A 62 16.11 -8.31 18.52
C ARG A 62 14.82 -7.81 17.87
N PHE A 63 14.55 -8.10 16.59
CA PHE A 63 13.31 -7.61 15.97
C PHE A 63 12.10 -8.40 16.45
N ARG A 64 11.14 -7.68 17.04
CA ARG A 64 9.92 -8.25 17.62
C ARG A 64 8.76 -8.31 16.63
N ALA A 65 8.77 -7.46 15.60
CA ALA A 65 7.68 -7.38 14.64
C ALA A 65 8.11 -6.82 13.27
N PHE A 66 7.55 -7.43 12.21
CA PHE A 66 7.62 -6.91 10.85
C PHE A 66 6.26 -6.44 10.40
N PHE A 67 6.20 -5.20 9.90
CA PHE A 67 5.00 -4.59 9.36
C PHE A 67 5.14 -4.49 7.83
N VAL A 68 4.39 -5.32 7.12
CA VAL A 68 4.49 -5.38 5.66
C VAL A 68 3.33 -4.62 5.03
N THR A 69 3.67 -3.60 4.24
CA THR A 69 2.72 -2.84 3.44
C THR A 69 2.58 -3.50 2.06
N ILE A 70 1.38 -3.93 1.71
CA ILE A 70 1.11 -4.61 0.44
C ILE A 70 1.22 -3.63 -0.72
N PHE A 71 0.63 -2.43 -0.58
CA PHE A 71 0.70 -1.40 -1.62
C PHE A 71 1.11 -0.04 -1.07
N HIS A 72 2.12 0.53 -1.71
CA HIS A 72 2.72 1.81 -1.37
C HIS A 72 2.94 2.65 -2.63
N TRP A 73 1.85 2.84 -3.39
CA TRP A 73 1.76 3.70 -4.57
C TRP A 73 2.54 3.19 -5.79
N ASP A 74 2.82 1.90 -5.81
CA ASP A 74 3.70 1.21 -6.74
C ASP A 74 2.91 0.35 -7.74
N SER A 75 1.82 0.91 -8.26
CA SER A 75 0.94 0.26 -9.23
C SER A 75 1.74 -0.22 -10.45
N PRO A 76 1.58 -1.46 -10.91
CA PRO A 76 2.22 -1.92 -12.13
C PRO A 76 1.73 -1.10 -13.34
N GLN A 77 2.68 -0.55 -14.11
CA GLN A 77 2.35 0.24 -15.32
C GLN A 77 1.47 -0.55 -16.29
N ALA A 78 1.62 -1.89 -16.35
CA ALA A 78 0.79 -2.75 -17.17
C ALA A 78 -0.72 -2.64 -16.86
N LEU A 79 -1.10 -2.38 -15.60
CA LEU A 79 -2.51 -2.18 -15.22
C LEU A 79 -2.99 -0.77 -15.57
N GLU A 80 -2.11 0.22 -15.40
CA GLU A 80 -2.38 1.61 -15.81
C GLU A 80 -2.59 1.69 -17.33
N ASP A 81 -1.76 1.01 -18.13
CA ASP A 81 -1.89 0.98 -19.59
C ASP A 81 -3.12 0.19 -20.05
N LYS A 82 -3.50 -0.87 -19.33
CA LYS A 82 -4.59 -1.77 -19.72
C LYS A 82 -5.96 -1.16 -19.46
N TYR A 83 -6.16 -0.51 -18.33
CA TYR A 83 -7.47 0.00 -17.92
C TYR A 83 -7.41 1.25 -17.02
N GLU A 84 -6.27 1.95 -16.96
CA GLU A 84 -6.07 3.14 -16.10
C GLU A 84 -6.08 2.84 -14.59
N GLY A 85 -5.62 1.63 -14.23
CA GLY A 85 -5.30 1.30 -12.84
C GLY A 85 -6.49 1.48 -11.90
N PHE A 86 -6.31 2.32 -10.88
CA PHE A 86 -7.34 2.56 -9.85
C PHE A 86 -8.57 3.32 -10.35
N LEU A 87 -8.62 3.77 -11.60
CA LEU A 87 -9.84 4.32 -12.20
C LEU A 87 -10.84 3.25 -12.63
N ASN A 88 -10.42 1.98 -12.71
CA ASN A 88 -11.25 0.86 -13.13
C ASN A 88 -11.50 -0.12 -11.97
N ASP A 89 -12.69 -0.70 -11.92
CA ASP A 89 -13.12 -1.63 -10.87
C ASP A 89 -12.37 -2.98 -10.91
N GLN A 90 -11.84 -3.38 -12.07
CA GLN A 90 -11.01 -4.57 -12.21
C GLN A 90 -9.78 -4.57 -11.27
N ILE A 91 -9.28 -3.39 -10.90
CA ILE A 91 -8.14 -3.25 -9.97
C ILE A 91 -8.40 -3.93 -8.63
N VAL A 92 -9.66 -4.04 -8.20
CA VAL A 92 -10.05 -4.66 -6.93
C VAL A 92 -9.73 -6.16 -6.94
N ASN A 93 -10.00 -6.82 -8.06
CA ASN A 93 -9.69 -8.24 -8.23
C ASN A 93 -8.17 -8.46 -8.37
N ASP A 94 -7.50 -7.63 -9.17
CA ASP A 94 -6.05 -7.76 -9.38
C ASP A 94 -5.28 -7.49 -8.07
N PHE A 95 -5.72 -6.51 -7.27
CA PHE A 95 -5.17 -6.23 -5.94
C PHE A 95 -5.44 -7.35 -4.95
N ARG A 96 -6.66 -7.92 -4.94
CA ARG A 96 -7.00 -9.08 -4.11
C ARG A 96 -6.05 -10.25 -4.41
N ASP A 97 -5.83 -10.56 -5.69
CA ASP A 97 -4.99 -11.69 -6.09
C ASP A 97 -3.51 -11.44 -5.77
N PHE A 98 -3.05 -10.20 -5.87
CA PHE A 98 -1.73 -9.79 -5.41
C PHE A 98 -1.57 -9.92 -3.89
N ALA A 99 -2.58 -9.50 -3.11
CA ALA A 99 -2.57 -9.67 -1.65
C ALA A 99 -2.61 -11.15 -1.24
N ASP A 100 -3.44 -11.98 -1.90
CA ASP A 100 -3.52 -13.43 -1.70
C ASP A 100 -2.16 -14.10 -1.95
N LEU A 101 -1.45 -13.70 -3.01
CA LEU A 101 -0.07 -14.13 -3.27
C LEU A 101 0.85 -13.74 -2.11
N CYS A 102 0.82 -12.48 -1.65
CA CYS A 102 1.65 -12.04 -0.53
C CYS A 102 1.39 -12.85 0.75
N PHE A 103 0.12 -13.11 1.08
CA PHE A 103 -0.26 -13.90 2.26
C PHE A 103 0.22 -15.34 2.15
N ARG A 104 0.11 -15.94 0.96
CA ARG A 104 0.55 -17.31 0.72
C ARG A 104 2.06 -17.45 0.84
N GLU A 105 2.83 -16.55 0.22
CA GLU A 105 4.28 -16.69 0.11
C GLU A 105 5.02 -16.24 1.39
N PHE A 106 4.46 -15.29 2.15
CA PHE A 106 5.16 -14.65 3.28
C PHE A 106 4.42 -14.70 4.62
N GLY A 107 3.14 -15.09 4.64
CA GLY A 107 2.33 -15.02 5.86
C GLY A 107 2.65 -16.07 6.93
N ASP A 108 3.48 -17.06 6.60
CA ASP A 108 4.10 -17.95 7.57
C ASP A 108 4.96 -17.16 8.58
N ARG A 109 5.68 -16.13 8.12
CA ARG A 109 6.58 -15.28 8.92
C ARG A 109 6.01 -13.89 9.22
N VAL A 110 5.27 -13.30 8.28
CA VAL A 110 4.70 -11.95 8.43
C VAL A 110 3.42 -11.99 9.26
N LYS A 111 3.43 -11.32 10.41
CA LYS A 111 2.28 -11.27 11.35
C LYS A 111 1.53 -9.95 11.35
N TYR A 112 2.08 -8.89 10.75
CA TYR A 112 1.41 -7.58 10.68
C TYR A 112 1.35 -7.10 9.23
N TRP A 113 0.15 -7.10 8.68
CA TRP A 113 -0.15 -6.68 7.32
C TRP A 113 -0.80 -5.31 7.30
N ILE A 114 -0.38 -4.49 6.36
CA ILE A 114 -0.95 -3.19 6.05
C ILE A 114 -1.35 -3.24 4.57
N THR A 115 -2.63 -3.10 4.24
CA THR A 115 -3.06 -3.20 2.83
C THR A 115 -2.56 -2.03 2.01
N LEU A 116 -2.82 -0.80 2.47
CA LEU A 116 -2.58 0.44 1.73
C LEU A 116 -1.84 1.42 2.64
N ASN A 117 -0.86 2.11 2.08
CA ASN A 117 -0.28 3.32 2.67
C ASN A 117 -1.02 4.56 2.16
N GLU A 118 -1.56 5.37 3.06
CA GLU A 118 -2.02 6.74 2.81
C GLU A 118 -2.86 6.88 1.53
N PRO A 119 -4.00 6.17 1.44
CA PRO A 119 -4.81 6.14 0.23
C PRO A 119 -5.35 7.52 -0.16
N GLN A 120 -5.59 8.39 0.83
CA GLN A 120 -6.00 9.77 0.57
C GLN A 120 -4.92 10.54 -0.18
N LYS A 121 -3.65 10.41 0.24
CA LYS A 121 -2.53 11.08 -0.41
C LYS A 121 -2.30 10.54 -1.82
N PHE A 122 -2.43 9.23 -2.01
CA PHE A 122 -2.38 8.62 -3.35
C PHE A 122 -3.45 9.19 -4.28
N SER A 123 -4.70 9.23 -3.81
CA SER A 123 -5.83 9.75 -4.57
C SER A 123 -5.65 11.24 -4.91
N SER A 124 -5.37 12.10 -3.92
CA SER A 124 -5.24 13.54 -4.14
C SER A 124 -4.00 13.89 -4.97
N ALA A 125 -2.82 13.35 -4.62
CA ALA A 125 -1.59 13.72 -5.33
C ALA A 125 -1.51 13.09 -6.74
N GLY A 126 -2.14 11.92 -6.95
CA GLY A 126 -2.13 11.24 -8.23
C GLY A 126 -3.20 11.71 -9.23
N TYR A 127 -4.35 12.19 -8.72
CA TYR A 127 -5.56 12.43 -9.52
C TYR A 127 -6.26 13.78 -9.27
N ASP A 128 -5.85 14.55 -8.25
CA ASP A 128 -6.33 15.93 -8.02
C ASP A 128 -5.26 16.95 -8.44
N SER A 129 -4.12 17.00 -7.73
CA SER A 129 -3.01 17.91 -8.08
C SER A 129 -2.12 17.39 -9.22
N GLY A 130 -2.07 16.06 -9.37
CA GLY A 130 -1.26 15.39 -10.38
C GLY A 130 0.26 15.50 -10.16
N ASP A 131 0.68 15.80 -8.93
CA ASP A 131 2.10 15.88 -8.56
C ASP A 131 2.78 14.49 -8.57
N PHE A 132 2.02 13.44 -8.27
CA PHE A 132 2.51 12.06 -8.18
C PHE A 132 1.96 11.21 -9.31
N ALA A 133 2.61 10.08 -9.60
CA ALA A 133 2.13 9.13 -10.60
C ALA A 133 0.68 8.68 -10.28
N PRO A 134 -0.21 8.54 -11.29
CA PRO A 134 0.06 8.63 -12.74
C PRO A 134 0.10 10.07 -13.30
N GLY A 135 -0.03 11.10 -12.46
CA GLY A 135 0.10 12.49 -12.86
C GLY A 135 -1.12 13.02 -13.59
N ARG A 136 -2.31 12.77 -13.04
CA ARG A 136 -3.59 13.19 -13.60
C ARG A 136 -4.17 14.34 -12.81
N SER A 137 -4.72 15.31 -13.54
CA SER A 137 -5.50 16.41 -12.98
C SER A 137 -6.35 17.02 -14.08
N SER A 138 -7.30 17.87 -13.71
CA SER A 138 -7.96 18.75 -14.67
C SER A 138 -6.99 19.77 -15.23
N GLU A 139 -7.21 20.17 -16.49
CA GLU A 139 -6.39 21.19 -17.18
C GLU A 139 -6.19 22.45 -16.32
N TRP A 140 -7.27 23.01 -15.76
CA TRP A 140 -7.23 24.22 -14.92
C TRP A 140 -6.50 24.08 -13.57
N VAL A 141 -6.10 22.86 -13.17
CA VAL A 141 -5.32 22.62 -11.94
C VAL A 141 -3.82 22.58 -12.25
N ASN A 142 -3.44 21.84 -13.30
CA ASN A 142 -2.03 21.68 -13.66
C ASN A 142 -1.86 21.50 -15.18
N GLU A 143 -1.94 22.60 -15.92
CA GLU A 143 -1.81 22.65 -17.38
C GLU A 143 -0.44 22.17 -17.89
N THR A 144 0.60 22.23 -17.05
CA THR A 144 1.99 21.98 -17.48
C THR A 144 2.36 20.50 -17.49
N TYR A 145 1.93 19.75 -16.47
CA TYR A 145 2.39 18.38 -16.26
C TYR A 145 1.32 17.33 -16.56
N CYS A 146 0.03 17.67 -16.39
CA CYS A 146 -1.06 16.72 -16.53
C CYS A 146 -1.74 16.86 -17.89
N LYS A 147 -1.58 15.82 -18.72
CA LYS A 147 -2.15 15.80 -20.09
C LYS A 147 -3.59 15.29 -20.15
N LYS A 148 -4.08 14.69 -19.06
CA LYS A 148 -5.42 14.11 -18.92
C LYS A 148 -5.80 14.01 -17.44
N GLY A 149 -7.10 14.02 -17.16
CA GLY A 149 -7.62 13.81 -15.82
C GLY A 149 -8.85 14.67 -15.53
N ASN A 150 -9.46 14.42 -14.37
CA ASN A 150 -10.52 15.26 -13.84
C ASN A 150 -10.46 15.30 -12.31
N SER A 151 -9.87 16.36 -11.78
CA SER A 151 -9.67 16.58 -10.33
C SER A 151 -10.98 16.62 -9.54
N SER A 152 -12.12 16.88 -10.19
CA SER A 152 -13.43 16.90 -9.52
C SER A 152 -14.08 15.52 -9.42
N THR A 153 -13.58 14.49 -10.11
CA THR A 153 -14.22 13.17 -10.17
C THR A 153 -13.26 12.01 -9.90
N GLU A 154 -12.07 12.03 -10.51
CA GLU A 154 -11.12 10.93 -10.46
C GLU A 154 -10.62 10.59 -9.05
N PRO A 155 -10.30 11.57 -8.17
CA PRO A 155 -9.93 11.26 -6.79
C PRO A 155 -10.99 10.44 -6.06
N TYR A 156 -12.28 10.68 -6.35
CA TYR A 156 -13.37 9.96 -5.72
C TYR A 156 -13.53 8.53 -6.24
N ILE A 157 -13.36 8.33 -7.53
CA ILE A 157 -13.36 7.00 -8.16
C ILE A 157 -12.19 6.17 -7.60
N VAL A 158 -11.00 6.76 -7.56
CA VAL A 158 -9.79 6.10 -7.05
C VAL A 158 -9.92 5.77 -5.56
N ALA A 159 -10.41 6.70 -4.75
CA ALA A 159 -10.67 6.45 -3.33
C ALA A 159 -11.65 5.29 -3.11
N HIS A 160 -12.71 5.22 -3.92
CA HIS A 160 -13.69 4.15 -3.89
C HIS A 160 -13.03 2.79 -4.17
N HIS A 161 -12.28 2.66 -5.27
CA HIS A 161 -11.62 1.39 -5.61
C HIS A 161 -10.52 1.01 -4.61
N LEU A 162 -9.80 1.97 -4.03
CA LEU A 162 -8.85 1.69 -2.94
C LEU A 162 -9.56 1.06 -1.73
N LEU A 163 -10.71 1.59 -1.33
CA LEU A 163 -11.49 1.03 -0.21
C LEU A 163 -12.01 -0.38 -0.51
N PHE A 164 -12.51 -0.62 -1.73
CA PHE A 164 -12.92 -1.96 -2.14
C PHE A 164 -11.75 -2.94 -2.22
N SER A 165 -10.58 -2.51 -2.73
CA SER A 165 -9.33 -3.27 -2.73
C SER A 165 -8.89 -3.64 -1.31
N HIS A 166 -8.91 -2.69 -0.38
CA HIS A 166 -8.66 -2.94 1.04
C HIS A 166 -9.63 -3.99 1.60
N ALA A 167 -10.93 -3.80 1.40
CA ALA A 167 -11.95 -4.70 1.91
C ALA A 167 -11.80 -6.13 1.35
N ALA A 168 -11.53 -6.26 0.05
CA ALA A 168 -11.32 -7.55 -0.60
C ALA A 168 -10.08 -8.29 -0.07
N ALA A 169 -8.97 -7.59 0.16
CA ALA A 169 -7.76 -8.16 0.76
C ALA A 169 -7.97 -8.56 2.23
N VAL A 170 -8.63 -7.71 3.02
CA VAL A 170 -8.97 -8.02 4.42
C VAL A 170 -9.89 -9.23 4.51
N ASN A 171 -10.91 -9.32 3.65
CA ASN A 171 -11.82 -10.46 3.62
C ASN A 171 -11.07 -11.75 3.30
N THR A 172 -10.25 -11.72 2.26
CA THR A 172 -9.37 -12.83 1.87
C THR A 172 -8.46 -13.27 3.03
N TYR A 173 -7.83 -12.32 3.73
CA TYR A 173 -6.97 -12.64 4.87
C TYR A 173 -7.74 -13.29 6.02
N LYS A 174 -8.87 -12.69 6.43
CA LYS A 174 -9.69 -13.18 7.54
C LYS A 174 -10.23 -14.58 7.29
N GLU A 175 -10.73 -14.84 6.08
CA GLU A 175 -11.36 -16.12 5.73
C GLU A 175 -10.35 -17.25 5.52
N LYS A 176 -9.22 -16.98 4.86
CA LYS A 176 -8.29 -18.04 4.43
C LYS A 176 -7.04 -18.20 5.31
N TYR A 177 -6.54 -17.11 5.90
CA TYR A 177 -5.18 -17.06 6.44
C TYR A 177 -5.10 -16.70 7.92
N GLN A 178 -6.02 -15.88 8.44
CA GLN A 178 -5.88 -15.33 9.80
C GLN A 178 -5.85 -16.42 10.87
N ALA A 179 -6.70 -17.45 10.74
CA ALA A 179 -6.76 -18.56 11.70
C ALA A 179 -5.49 -19.41 11.71
N SER A 180 -4.86 -19.63 10.56
CA SER A 180 -3.66 -20.47 10.43
C SER A 180 -2.35 -19.71 10.65
N GLN A 181 -2.30 -18.44 10.24
CA GLN A 181 -1.10 -17.60 10.32
C GLN A 181 -1.04 -16.76 11.60
N ASN A 182 -2.16 -16.58 12.30
CA ASN A 182 -2.28 -15.83 13.55
C ASN A 182 -1.71 -14.39 13.46
N GLY A 183 -1.94 -13.71 12.33
CA GLY A 183 -1.53 -12.34 12.12
C GLY A 183 -2.70 -11.34 12.23
N LYS A 184 -2.34 -10.05 12.08
CA LYS A 184 -3.26 -8.91 12.06
C LYS A 184 -3.13 -8.19 10.73
N ILE A 185 -4.23 -7.65 10.25
CA ILE A 185 -4.28 -6.85 9.02
C ILE A 185 -4.98 -5.51 9.30
N GLY A 186 -4.46 -4.45 8.71
CA GLY A 186 -5.01 -3.09 8.84
C GLY A 186 -4.66 -2.22 7.64
N ILE A 187 -4.84 -0.91 7.82
CA ILE A 187 -4.58 0.13 6.82
C ILE A 187 -3.85 1.30 7.49
N THR A 188 -2.95 1.96 6.77
CA THR A 188 -2.27 3.18 7.24
C THR A 188 -2.92 4.41 6.61
N LEU A 189 -3.39 5.33 7.45
CA LEU A 189 -4.06 6.57 7.03
C LEU A 189 -3.24 7.77 7.49
N ASN A 190 -3.20 8.82 6.67
CA ASN A 190 -2.64 10.12 7.01
C ASN A 190 -3.72 11.04 7.61
N THR A 191 -3.33 11.92 8.52
CA THR A 191 -4.22 12.93 9.13
C THR A 191 -3.49 14.26 9.22
N PRO A 192 -4.15 15.39 8.95
CA PRO A 192 -3.55 16.70 9.16
C PRO A 192 -3.36 16.92 10.66
N CYS A 193 -2.21 17.48 11.05
CA CYS A 193 -1.95 17.93 12.42
C CYS A 193 -1.99 19.46 12.42
N SER A 194 -3.02 20.05 13.02
CA SER A 194 -3.12 21.49 13.25
C SER A 194 -3.58 21.76 14.67
N ASN A 195 -2.90 22.69 15.35
CA ASN A 195 -3.26 23.19 16.68
C ASN A 195 -4.02 24.52 16.61
N SER A 196 -4.39 24.99 15.41
CA SER A 196 -5.14 26.24 15.26
C SER A 196 -6.60 26.06 15.69
N THR A 197 -7.09 27.00 16.50
CA THR A 197 -8.50 27.09 16.90
C THR A 197 -9.34 27.87 15.91
N ASP A 198 -8.74 28.43 14.86
CA ASP A 198 -9.44 29.24 13.87
C ASP A 198 -10.30 28.34 12.97
N ASP A 199 -11.61 28.64 12.95
CA ASP A 199 -12.67 27.92 12.24
C ASP A 199 -12.70 26.40 12.50
N HIS A 200 -13.22 26.04 13.69
CA HIS A 200 -13.49 24.66 14.11
C HIS A 200 -14.22 23.84 13.04
N ASP A 201 -15.14 24.46 12.29
CA ASP A 201 -15.88 23.75 11.25
C ASP A 201 -15.02 23.49 10.01
N ALA A 202 -14.09 24.40 9.66
CA ALA A 202 -13.10 24.14 8.62
C ALA A 202 -12.11 23.05 9.01
N ALA A 203 -11.62 23.06 10.25
CA ALA A 203 -10.76 22.00 10.77
C ALA A 203 -11.46 20.63 10.73
N LYS A 204 -12.73 20.57 11.12
CA LYS A 204 -13.55 19.36 11.04
C LYS A 204 -13.73 18.90 9.59
N ARG A 205 -14.08 19.80 8.66
CA ARG A 205 -14.19 19.44 7.23
C ARG A 205 -12.87 18.91 6.67
N SER A 206 -11.74 19.53 7.01
CA SER A 206 -10.41 19.03 6.59
C SER A 206 -10.14 17.63 7.13
N LEU A 207 -10.51 17.34 8.37
CA LEU A 207 -10.37 16.02 8.97
C LEU A 207 -11.31 15.00 8.30
N ASP A 208 -12.57 15.38 8.04
CA ASP A 208 -13.55 14.52 7.37
C ASP A 208 -13.08 14.13 5.95
N PHE A 209 -12.54 15.09 5.19
CA PHE A 209 -12.02 14.84 3.84
C PHE A 209 -10.65 14.15 3.81
N THR A 210 -9.87 14.19 4.89
CA THR A 210 -8.55 13.55 4.92
C THR A 210 -8.59 12.15 5.53
N LEU A 211 -9.22 12.03 6.71
CA LEU A 211 -9.28 10.80 7.48
C LEU A 211 -10.67 10.15 7.40
N GLY A 212 -11.74 10.96 7.57
CA GLY A 212 -13.12 10.45 7.61
C GLY A 212 -13.46 9.64 6.36
N TRP A 213 -13.03 10.12 5.20
CA TRP A 213 -13.21 9.46 3.91
C TRP A 213 -12.81 7.97 3.89
N TYR A 214 -11.81 7.57 4.69
CA TYR A 214 -11.31 6.19 4.72
C TYR A 214 -11.62 5.45 6.03
N VAL A 215 -12.06 6.15 7.08
CA VAL A 215 -12.38 5.54 8.40
C VAL A 215 -13.86 5.13 8.52
N PHE A 216 -14.79 5.84 7.87
CA PHE A 216 -16.23 5.62 8.08
C PHE A 216 -16.77 4.25 7.64
N LEU A 217 -15.97 3.41 6.97
CA LEU A 217 -16.36 2.04 6.60
C LEU A 217 -16.26 1.01 7.74
N GLN A 218 -15.81 1.38 8.94
CA GLN A 218 -15.72 0.43 10.07
C GLN A 218 -17.03 0.26 10.87
N ASN A 219 -18.13 0.92 10.50
CA ASN A 219 -19.37 0.96 11.30
C ASN A 219 -20.61 0.35 10.64
N THR A 220 -20.48 -0.55 9.67
CA THR A 220 -21.61 -1.40 9.26
C THR A 220 -21.40 -2.82 9.77
N SER A 221 -22.08 -3.08 10.89
CA SER A 221 -22.28 -4.35 11.60
C SER A 221 -22.73 -5.49 10.70
#